data_AF-A0A8T5PZY9-F1
#
_entry.id   AF-A0A8T5PZY9-F1
#
_cell.length_a   1.000
_cell.length_b   1.000
_cell.length_c   1.000
_cell.angle_alpha   90.00
_cell.angle_beta   90.00
_cell.angle_gamma   90.00
#
_symmetry.space_group_name_H-M   'P 1'
#
loop_
_entity.id
_entity.type
_entity.pdbx_description
1 polymer ?
#
loop_
_entity_poly.entity_id
_entity_poly.type
_entity_poly.pdbx_seq_one_letter_code
_entity_poly.pdbx_strand_id
1 'polypeptide(L)' 'MPEENKKISKDMGFSEVLQKYPETAPIMMKHGLHCIGCHAAAFETIEQGCMAHGMKEEDMKKMIREMNEAVKD' A
#
# COMPACT_ATOMS: atom_id res chain seq x y z
N MET A 1 9.33 -11.11 14.87
CA MET A 1 10.17 -10.89 13.67
C MET A 1 10.36 -9.40 13.55
N PRO A 2 11.58 -8.86 13.71
CA PRO A 2 11.82 -7.42 13.64
C PRO A 2 11.62 -6.90 12.21
N GLU A 3 10.85 -5.82 12.08
CA GLU A 3 10.37 -5.22 10.84
C GLU A 3 11.42 -4.35 10.11
N GLU A 4 12.70 -4.69 10.18
CA GLU A 4 13.78 -3.73 9.87
C GLU A 4 14.33 -3.78 8.43
N ASN A 5 13.57 -4.31 7.45
CA ASN A 5 14.03 -4.29 6.05
C ASN A 5 12.90 -4.28 4.99
N LYS A 6 11.76 -3.68 5.32
CA LYS A 6 10.63 -3.55 4.37
C LYS A 6 10.82 -2.32 3.48
N LYS A 7 10.84 -2.49 2.16
CA LYS A 7 10.95 -1.42 1.15
C LYS A 7 9.71 -0.53 1.11
N ILE A 8 8.56 -1.09 1.46
CA ILE A 8 7.27 -0.40 1.50
C ILE A 8 6.77 -0.35 2.95
N SER A 9 6.50 0.86 3.45
CA SER A 9 5.90 1.10 4.77
C SER A 9 4.53 1.76 4.66
N LYS A 10 3.77 1.74 5.74
CA LYS A 10 2.42 2.36 5.82
C LYS A 10 2.45 3.89 5.70
N ASP A 11 3.60 4.50 5.97
CA ASP A 11 3.81 5.95 5.94
C ASP A 11 4.10 6.46 4.52
N MET A 12 4.37 5.57 3.57
CA MET A 12 4.60 5.94 2.17
C MET A 12 3.29 6.36 1.50
N GLY A 13 3.39 7.31 0.56
CA GLY A 13 2.25 7.73 -0.27
C GLY A 13 1.86 6.66 -1.29
N PHE A 14 0.57 6.52 -1.59
CA PHE A 14 0.11 5.59 -2.64
C PHE A 14 0.77 5.89 -3.99
N SER A 15 0.81 7.16 -4.38
CA SER A 15 1.47 7.60 -5.62
C SER A 15 2.94 7.25 -5.66
N GLU A 16 3.64 7.39 -4.54
CA GLU A 16 5.07 7.11 -4.44
C GLU A 16 5.33 5.61 -4.64
N VAL A 17 4.54 4.77 -3.97
CA VAL A 17 4.67 3.31 -4.05
C VAL A 17 4.32 2.82 -5.45
N LEU A 18 3.28 3.35 -6.09
CA LEU A 18 2.92 2.97 -7.46
C LEU A 18 3.94 3.43 -8.50
N GLN A 19 4.60 4.57 -8.28
CA GLN A 19 5.67 5.04 -9.15
C GLN A 19 6.94 4.21 -9.01
N LYS A 20 7.30 3.83 -7.78
CA LYS A 20 8.50 3.02 -7.50
C LYS A 20 8.29 1.54 -7.80
N TYR A 21 7.09 1.03 -7.53
CA TYR A 21 6.74 -0.39 -7.53
C TYR A 21 5.38 -0.60 -8.22
N PRO A 22 5.28 -0.36 -9.54
CA PRO A 22 4.02 -0.48 -10.28
C PRO A 22 3.39 -1.89 -10.20
N GLU A 23 4.20 -2.93 -9.95
CA GLU A 23 3.77 -4.30 -9.71
C GLU A 23 2.90 -4.47 -8.46
N THR A 24 2.88 -3.48 -7.56
CA THR A 24 2.05 -3.50 -6.35
C THR A 24 0.61 -3.06 -6.59
N ALA A 25 0.32 -2.41 -7.72
CA ALA A 25 -1.03 -1.98 -8.10
C ALA A 25 -2.09 -3.11 -8.03
N PRO A 26 -1.89 -4.30 -8.64
CA PRO A 26 -2.87 -5.39 -8.55
C PRO A 26 -3.09 -5.89 -7.11
N ILE A 27 -2.09 -5.76 -6.24
CA ILE A 27 -2.21 -6.14 -4.82
C ILE A 27 -3.12 -5.15 -4.11
N MET A 28 -2.90 -3.85 -4.28
CA MET A 28 -3.78 -2.81 -3.70
C MET A 28 -5.24 -3.00 -4.14
N MET A 29 -5.48 -3.27 -5.42
CA MET A 29 -6.82 -3.52 -5.96
C MET A 29 -7.47 -4.76 -5.34
N LYS A 30 -6.72 -5.86 -5.16
CA LYS A 30 -7.20 -7.08 -4.48
C LYS A 30 -7.62 -6.82 -3.03
N HIS A 31 -6.97 -5.88 -2.34
CA HIS A 31 -7.32 -5.46 -0.98
C HIS A 31 -8.41 -4.36 -0.94
N GLY A 32 -9.09 -4.10 -2.06
CA GLY A 32 -10.25 -3.21 -2.11
C GLY A 32 -9.92 -1.75 -2.46
N LEU A 33 -8.64 -1.41 -2.66
CA LEU A 33 -8.21 -0.07 -3.05
C LEU A 33 -8.31 0.11 -4.58
N HIS A 34 -9.53 -0.02 -5.12
CA HIS A 34 -9.78 0.20 -6.55
C HIS A 34 -9.64 1.68 -6.96
N CYS A 35 -9.71 2.59 -5.98
CA CYS A 35 -9.64 4.02 -6.16
C CYS A 35 -8.21 4.60 -6.12
N ILE A 36 -7.16 3.76 -6.19
CA ILE A 36 -5.75 4.23 -6.09
C ILE A 36 -5.34 5.24 -7.17
N GLY A 37 -6.11 5.34 -8.27
CA GLY A 37 -5.95 6.34 -9.32
C GLY A 37 -6.83 7.58 -9.17
N CYS A 38 -7.60 7.70 -8.08
CA CYS A 38 -8.40 8.89 -7.82
C CYS A 38 -7.50 10.04 -7.35
N HIS A 39 -7.80 11.27 -7.77
CA HIS A 39 -7.03 12.47 -7.41
C HIS A 39 -6.87 12.66 -5.90
N ALA A 40 -7.81 12.15 -5.09
CA ALA A 40 -7.74 12.19 -3.63
C ALA A 40 -6.65 11.26 -3.07
N ALA A 41 -6.56 10.03 -3.58
CA ALA A 41 -5.58 9.04 -3.12
C ALA A 41 -4.13 9.42 -3.46
N ALA A 42 -3.94 10.36 -4.39
CA ALA A 42 -2.63 10.77 -4.85
C ALA A 42 -1.77 11.44 -3.75
N PHE A 43 -2.41 12.01 -2.72
CA PHE A 43 -1.78 12.76 -1.63
C PHE A 43 -1.88 12.05 -0.27
N GLU A 44 -2.47 10.87 -0.21
CA GLU A 44 -2.67 10.11 1.02
C GLU A 44 -1.54 9.08 1.23
N THR A 45 -1.17 8.86 2.50
CA THR A 45 -0.34 7.70 2.88
C THR A 45 -1.15 6.42 2.79
N ILE A 46 -0.45 5.27 2.72
CA ILE A 46 -1.11 3.96 2.76
C ILE A 46 -2.02 3.84 3.99
N GLU A 47 -1.51 4.22 5.18
CA GLU A 47 -2.29 4.20 6.41
C GLU A 47 -3.54 5.08 6.32
N GLN A 48 -3.40 6.32 5.85
CA GLN A 48 -4.52 7.26 5.75
C GLN A 48 -5.60 6.75 4.81
N GLY A 49 -5.25 6.31 3.59
CA GLY A 49 -6.24 5.79 2.66
C GLY A 49 -6.87 4.48 3.15
N CYS A 50 -6.08 3.58 3.74
CA CYS A 50 -6.63 2.36 4.36
C CYS A 50 -7.66 2.70 5.45
N MET A 51 -7.35 3.64 6.35
CA MET A 51 -8.26 4.07 7.41
C MET A 51 -9.49 4.81 6.89
N ALA A 52 -9.34 5.70 5.91
CA ALA A 52 -10.45 6.43 5.28
C ALA A 52 -11.47 5.50 4.62
N HIS A 53 -11.00 4.35 4.13
CA HIS A 53 -11.84 3.30 3.55
C HIS A 53 -12.30 2.23 4.55
N GLY A 54 -12.04 2.41 5.85
CA GLY A 54 -12.47 1.48 6.90
C GLY A 54 -11.75 0.13 6.88
N MET A 55 -10.56 0.06 6.26
CA MET A 55 -9.73 -1.13 6.26
C MET A 55 -9.19 -1.37 7.68
N LYS A 56 -9.23 -2.62 8.12
CA LYS A 56 -8.65 -3.00 9.41
C LYS A 56 -7.13 -2.98 9.33
N GLU A 57 -6.49 -2.67 10.47
CA GLU A 57 -5.02 -2.63 10.57
C GLU A 57 -4.37 -3.97 10.15
N GLU A 58 -5.02 -5.09 10.44
CA GLU A 58 -4.58 -6.44 10.05
C GLU A 58 -4.55 -6.64 8.54
N ASP A 59 -5.58 -6.15 7.83
CA ASP A 59 -5.67 -6.21 6.37
C ASP A 59 -4.63 -5.30 5.71
N MET A 60 -4.44 -4.09 6.25
CA MET A 60 -3.39 -3.16 5.80
C MET A 60 -2.00 -3.79 5.96
N LYS A 61 -1.69 -4.38 7.13
CA LYS A 61 -0.41 -5.05 7.37
C LYS A 61 -0.19 -6.23 6.42
N LYS A 62 -1.25 -6.99 6.14
CA LYS A 62 -1.21 -8.09 5.16
C LYS A 62 -0.95 -7.58 3.75
N MET A 63 -1.63 -6.52 3.33
CA MET A 63 -1.41 -5.88 2.04
C MET A 63 0.05 -5.41 1.90
N ILE A 64 0.56 -4.64 2.86
CA ILE A 64 1.95 -4.15 2.86
C ILE A 64 2.93 -5.32 2.80
N ARG A 65 2.65 -6.43 3.50
CA ARG A 65 3.49 -7.63 3.42
C ARG A 65 3.47 -8.24 2.02
N GLU A 66 2.29 -8.44 1.42
CA GLU A 66 2.16 -8.97 0.04
C GLU A 66 2.90 -8.07 -0.96
N MET A 67 2.83 -6.74 -0.79
CA MET A 67 3.55 -5.78 -1.63
C MET A 67 5.07 -5.92 -1.48
N ASN A 68 5.59 -6.00 -0.25
CA ASN A 68 7.02 -6.20 -0.01
C ASN A 68 7.53 -7.56 -0.53
N GLU A 69 6.68 -8.61 -0.55
CA GLU A 69 7.04 -9.92 -1.11
C GLU A 69 7.03 -9.92 -2.66
N ALA A 70 6.21 -9.08 -3.28
CA ALA A 70 6.13 -8.95 -4.73
C ALA A 70 7.28 -8.13 -5.34
N VAL A 71 7.78 -7.14 -4.59
CA VAL A 71 8.94 -6.33 -5.01
C VAL A 71 10.21 -7.15 -4.84
N LYS A 72 10.77 -7.63 -5.96
CA LYS A 72 12.12 -8.20 -6.01
C LYS A 72 13.12 -7.11 -6.41
N ASP A 73 14.31 -7.12 -5.81
CA ASP A 73 15.44 -6.28 -6.29
C ASP A 73 15.72 -6.48 -7.77
#